data_AF-A0A965VTI0-F1
#
_entry.id   AF-A0A965VTI0-F1
#
_cell.length_a   1.000
_cell.length_b   1.000
_cell.length_c   1.000
_cell.angle_alpha   90.00
_cell.angle_beta   90.00
_cell.angle_gamma   90.00
#
_symmetry.space_group_name_H-M   'P 1'
#
loop_
_entity.id
_entity.type
_entity.pdbx_description
1 polymer ?
#
loop_
_entity_poly.entity_id
_entity_poly.type
_entity_poly.pdbx_seq_one_letter_code
_entity_poly.pdbx_strand_id
1 'polypeptide(L)'
;MLWGTLFAQARTQPEMLFVTKENCALIRGYSKHDIAGVSREFNLPVSKIRYVRAEWGRGQEGFEQCNLVFSTPQGNKSCKVFNIMKDEFVFAFAVPIPGNHAICN
;
A
#
# COMPACT_ATOMS: atom_id res chain seq x y z
N MET A 1 -27.19 40.26 7.35
CA MET A 1 -25.81 39.75 7.17
C MET A 1 -25.54 38.75 8.28
N LEU A 2 -25.54 37.45 8.00
CA LEU A 2 -25.18 36.40 8.96
C LEU A 2 -24.12 35.54 8.27
N TRP A 3 -22.86 35.76 8.66
CA TRP A 3 -21.76 34.89 8.29
C TRP A 3 -21.82 33.63 9.16
N GLY A 4 -22.17 32.50 8.53
CA GLY A 4 -22.03 31.19 9.15
C GLY A 4 -20.55 30.80 9.15
N THR A 5 -19.99 30.61 10.34
CA THR A 5 -18.63 30.14 10.56
C THR A 5 -18.48 28.73 10.00
N LEU A 6 -17.72 28.59 8.91
CA LEU A 6 -17.23 27.30 8.43
C LEU A 6 -16.22 26.77 9.46
N PHE A 7 -16.62 25.79 10.26
CA PHE A 7 -15.68 24.98 11.02
C PHE A 7 -14.82 24.19 10.02
N ALA A 8 -13.61 24.67 9.75
CA ALA A 8 -12.60 23.90 9.06
C ALA A 8 -12.15 22.77 10.01
N GLN A 9 -12.65 21.55 9.77
CA GLN A 9 -12.15 20.36 10.45
C GLN A 9 -10.67 20.20 10.10
N ALA A 10 -9.79 20.48 11.05
CA ALA A 10 -8.36 20.29 10.90
C ALA A 10 -8.09 18.81 10.65
N ARG A 11 -7.76 18.45 9.40
CA ARG A 11 -7.30 17.10 9.07
C ARG A 11 -5.96 16.89 9.76
N THR A 12 -5.90 15.98 10.73
CA THR A 12 -4.62 15.52 11.29
C THR A 12 -3.76 15.00 10.15
N GLN A 13 -2.52 15.49 10.05
CA GLN A 13 -1.59 14.96 9.07
C GLN A 13 -1.29 13.49 9.42
N PRO A 14 -1.32 12.57 8.44
CA PRO A 14 -0.98 11.18 8.70
C PRO A 14 0.45 11.07 9.25
N GLU A 15 0.62 10.30 10.32
CA GLU A 15 1.93 9.98 10.91
C GLU A 15 2.66 8.99 10.01
N MET A 16 3.93 9.25 9.71
CA MET A 16 4.78 8.30 9.01
C MET A 16 5.43 7.35 10.01
N LEU A 17 5.16 6.05 9.86
CA LEU A 17 5.76 4.99 10.67
C LEU A 17 6.98 4.39 9.97
N PHE A 18 7.99 4.03 10.75
CA PHE A 18 9.12 3.24 10.25
C PHE A 18 8.65 1.88 9.71
N VAL A 19 9.27 1.42 8.62
CA VAL A 19 8.99 0.10 8.05
C VAL A 19 9.68 -0.98 8.89
N THR A 20 8.99 -1.43 9.93
CA THR A 20 9.39 -2.56 10.79
C THR A 20 8.41 -3.72 10.64
N LYS A 21 8.78 -4.90 11.18
CA LYS A 21 7.91 -6.07 11.19
C LYS A 21 6.60 -5.80 11.93
N GLU A 22 6.68 -5.10 13.05
CA GLU A 22 5.54 -4.75 13.90
C GLU A 22 4.60 -3.81 13.15
N ASN A 23 5.13 -2.74 12.55
CA ASN A 23 4.32 -1.78 11.81
C ASN A 23 3.74 -2.38 10.52
N CYS A 24 4.45 -3.30 9.86
CA CYS A 24 3.94 -4.03 8.70
C CYS A 24 2.64 -4.79 9.02
N ALA A 25 2.56 -5.41 10.20
CA ALA A 25 1.38 -6.14 10.65
C ALA A 25 0.17 -5.25 10.95
N LEU A 26 0.37 -3.93 11.09
CA LEU A 26 -0.70 -2.96 11.32
C LEU A 26 -1.40 -2.55 10.02
N ILE A 27 -0.77 -2.72 8.86
CA ILE A 27 -1.33 -2.30 7.57
C ILE A 27 -2.65 -3.02 7.31
N ARG A 28 -3.67 -2.25 6.95
CA ARG A 28 -5.01 -2.73 6.59
C ARG A 28 -5.42 -2.40 5.15
N GLY A 29 -4.61 -1.60 4.47
CA GLY A 29 -4.91 -1.20 3.10
C GLY A 29 -3.70 -0.65 2.37
N TYR A 30 -4.00 -0.08 1.22
CA TYR A 30 -3.05 0.36 0.21
C TYR A 30 -3.51 1.71 -0.35
N SER A 31 -2.59 2.45 -0.93
CA SER A 31 -2.91 3.67 -1.67
C SER A 31 -3.60 3.34 -2.99
N LYS A 32 -4.51 4.21 -3.45
CA LYS A 32 -5.12 4.10 -4.80
C LYS A 32 -4.09 3.95 -5.94
N HIS A 33 -2.88 4.45 -5.72
CA HIS A 33 -1.78 4.35 -6.69
C HIS A 33 -1.19 2.94 -6.76
N ASP A 34 -1.17 2.20 -5.64
CA ASP A 34 -0.61 0.85 -5.60
C ASP A 34 -1.39 -0.10 -6.52
N ILE A 35 -2.74 -0.10 -6.46
CA ILE A 35 -3.57 -0.96 -7.31
C ILE A 35 -3.52 -0.56 -8.79
N ALA A 36 -3.39 0.73 -9.08
CA ALA A 36 -3.23 1.24 -10.44
C ALA A 36 -1.88 0.78 -11.03
N GLY A 37 -0.83 0.76 -10.22
CA GLY A 37 0.44 0.16 -10.59
C GLY A 37 0.31 -1.33 -10.91
N VAL A 38 -0.24 -2.14 -9.99
CA VAL A 38 -0.46 -3.59 -10.23
C VAL A 38 -1.24 -3.81 -11.53
N SER A 39 -2.29 -3.03 -11.77
CA SER A 39 -3.08 -3.08 -13.00
C SER A 39 -2.24 -2.84 -14.25
N ARG A 40 -1.41 -1.81 -14.26
CA ARG A 40 -0.55 -1.45 -15.40
C ARG A 40 0.51 -2.50 -15.67
N GLU A 41 1.19 -2.98 -14.64
CA GLU A 41 2.30 -3.91 -14.82
C GLU A 41 1.86 -5.26 -15.38
N PHE A 42 0.80 -5.82 -14.80
CA PHE A 42 0.33 -7.14 -15.19
C PHE A 42 -0.66 -7.11 -16.34
N ASN A 43 -0.96 -5.92 -16.87
CA ASN A 43 -1.99 -5.69 -17.88
C ASN A 43 -3.34 -6.31 -17.47
N LEU A 44 -3.79 -6.00 -16.25
CA LEU A 44 -5.01 -6.53 -15.65
C LEU A 44 -5.98 -5.41 -15.32
N PRO A 45 -7.30 -5.58 -15.52
CA PRO A 45 -8.27 -4.60 -15.04
C PRO A 45 -8.28 -4.56 -13.51
N VAL A 46 -8.39 -3.35 -12.93
CA VAL A 46 -8.44 -3.12 -11.48
C VAL A 46 -9.49 -3.99 -10.78
N SER A 47 -10.63 -4.26 -11.43
CA SER A 47 -11.70 -5.11 -10.90
C SER A 47 -11.31 -6.59 -10.68
N LYS A 48 -10.18 -7.04 -11.24
CA LYS A 48 -9.63 -8.38 -11.06
C LYS A 48 -8.49 -8.44 -10.05
N ILE A 49 -8.12 -7.32 -9.44
CA ILE A 49 -7.05 -7.23 -8.45
C ILE A 49 -7.67 -7.07 -7.08
N ARG A 50 -7.24 -7.91 -6.12
CA ARG A 50 -7.73 -7.86 -4.74
C ARG A 50 -6.57 -7.78 -3.78
N TYR A 51 -6.58 -6.80 -2.89
CA TYR A 51 -5.65 -6.81 -1.76
C TYR A 51 -5.95 -8.01 -0.85
N VAL A 52 -4.88 -8.71 -0.46
CA VAL A 52 -4.97 -9.89 0.41
C VAL A 52 -4.50 -9.51 1.80
N ARG A 53 -3.26 -9.04 1.91
CA ARG A 53 -2.61 -8.72 3.19
C ARG A 53 -1.31 -7.95 2.98
N ALA A 54 -0.80 -7.37 4.07
CA ALA A 54 0.61 -7.07 4.19
C ALA A 54 1.33 -8.28 4.82
N GLU A 55 2.58 -8.53 4.41
CA GLU A 55 3.41 -9.57 5.03
C GLU A 55 4.87 -9.11 5.17
N TRP A 56 5.46 -9.44 6.32
CA TRP A 56 6.90 -9.35 6.51
C TRP A 56 7.53 -10.63 5.99
N GLY A 57 8.48 -10.52 5.07
CA GLY A 57 9.11 -11.66 4.44
C GLY A 57 10.44 -11.30 3.79
N ARG A 58 11.00 -12.20 3.01
CA ARG A 58 12.24 -11.93 2.26
C ARG A 58 11.92 -11.18 0.97
N GLY A 59 12.66 -10.10 0.75
CA GLY A 59 12.78 -9.44 -0.54
C GLY A 59 13.66 -10.22 -1.50
N GLN A 60 13.76 -9.74 -2.73
CA GLN A 60 14.54 -10.40 -3.79
C GLN A 60 16.03 -10.46 -3.52
N GLU A 61 16.56 -9.43 -2.86
CA GLU A 61 17.97 -9.37 -2.48
C GLU A 61 18.28 -10.19 -1.20
N GLY A 62 17.31 -10.97 -0.70
CA GLY A 62 17.47 -11.82 0.48
C GLY A 62 17.30 -11.08 1.81
N PHE A 63 17.16 -9.76 1.80
CA PHE A 63 16.87 -8.96 3.00
C PHE A 63 15.43 -9.09 3.43
N GLU A 64 15.16 -8.91 4.73
CA GLU A 64 13.79 -8.82 5.22
C GLU A 64 13.13 -7.50 4.80
N GLN A 65 11.86 -7.56 4.43
CA GLN A 65 11.07 -6.39 4.06
C GLN A 65 9.57 -6.62 4.26
N CYS A 66 8.83 -5.51 4.35
CA CYS A 66 7.38 -5.52 4.32
C CYS A 66 6.86 -5.49 2.87
N ASN A 67 5.86 -6.30 2.57
CA ASN A 67 5.25 -6.43 1.26
C ASN A 67 3.73 -6.27 1.33
N LEU A 68 3.12 -5.70 0.30
CA LEU A 68 1.68 -5.82 0.04
C LEU A 68 1.43 -6.93 -0.97
N VAL A 69 0.54 -7.86 -0.63
CA VAL A 69 0.16 -8.99 -1.46
C VAL A 69 -1.19 -8.73 -2.10
N PHE A 70 -1.25 -8.86 -3.42
CA PHE A 70 -2.44 -8.74 -4.23
C PHE A 70 -2.73 -10.05 -4.95
N SER A 71 -3.97 -10.52 -4.87
CA SER A 71 -4.46 -11.65 -5.64
C SER A 71 -4.88 -11.18 -7.03
N THR A 72 -4.44 -11.90 -8.05
CA THR A 72 -4.75 -11.65 -9.45
C THR A 72 -5.07 -12.96 -10.18
N PRO A 73 -5.67 -12.92 -11.39
CA PRO A 73 -5.86 -14.12 -12.21
C PRO A 73 -4.54 -14.83 -12.59
N GLN A 74 -3.41 -14.13 -12.50
CA GLN A 74 -2.07 -14.65 -12.81
C GLN A 74 -1.30 -15.07 -11.54
N GLY A 75 -2.01 -15.28 -10.42
CA GLY A 75 -1.43 -15.61 -9.12
C GLY A 75 -1.20 -14.39 -8.22
N ASN A 76 -0.64 -14.64 -7.04
CA ASN A 76 -0.38 -13.59 -6.05
C ASN A 76 0.86 -12.78 -6.43
N LYS A 77 0.74 -11.45 -6.30
CA LYS A 77 1.73 -10.46 -6.69
C LYS A 77 2.09 -9.60 -5.50
N SER A 78 3.38 -9.32 -5.31
CA SER A 78 3.89 -8.62 -4.12
C SER A 78 4.59 -7.32 -4.47
N CYS A 79 4.25 -6.22 -3.78
CA CYS A 79 4.91 -4.92 -3.88
C CYS A 79 5.63 -4.57 -2.56
N LYS A 80 6.83 -4.00 -2.62
CA LYS A 80 7.62 -3.60 -1.44
C LYS A 80 7.06 -2.34 -0.83
N VAL A 81 6.83 -2.33 0.47
CA VAL A 81 6.42 -1.13 1.20
C VAL A 81 7.61 -0.19 1.39
N PHE A 82 7.42 1.09 1.09
CA PHE A 82 8.41 2.15 1.31
C PHE A 82 8.04 3.02 2.50
N ASN A 83 6.76 3.40 2.58
CA ASN A 83 6.25 4.23 3.67
C ASN A 83 5.00 3.57 4.25
N ILE A 84 4.88 3.62 5.57
CA ILE A 84 3.65 3.28 6.27
C ILE A 84 3.09 4.58 6.82
N MET A 85 1.83 4.87 6.50
CA MET A 85 1.11 6.03 7.01
C MET A 85 0.06 5.55 8.00
N LYS A 86 -0.10 6.33 9.07
CA LYS A 86 -1.11 6.11 10.10
C LYS A 86 -1.93 7.39 10.27
N ASP A 87 -3.22 7.28 9.98
CA ASP A 87 -4.23 8.24 10.38
C ASP A 87 -5.34 7.51 11.17
N GLU A 88 -6.61 7.64 10.77
CA GLU A 88 -7.70 6.79 11.24
C GLU A 88 -7.53 5.32 10.78
N PHE A 89 -6.70 5.06 9.76
CA PHE A 89 -6.28 3.73 9.32
C PHE A 89 -4.78 3.67 9.03
N VAL A 90 -4.24 2.45 8.98
CA VAL A 90 -2.83 2.22 8.61
C VAL A 90 -2.76 1.66 7.20
N PHE A 91 -2.08 2.38 6.32
CA PHE A 91 -1.80 1.95 4.95
C PHE A 91 -0.35 2.10 4.58
N ALA A 92 0.03 1.43 3.51
CA ALA A 92 1.33 1.60 2.92
C ALA A 92 1.25 2.34 1.58
N PHE A 93 2.36 2.97 1.24
CA PHE A 93 2.75 3.21 -0.14
C PHE A 93 3.77 2.15 -0.53
N ALA A 94 3.49 1.43 -1.59
CA ALA A 94 4.33 0.35 -2.06
C ALA A 94 4.88 0.63 -3.45
N VAL A 95 6.08 0.14 -3.70
CA VAL A 95 6.75 0.22 -5.00
C VAL A 95 7.06 -1.20 -5.51
N PRO A 96 7.43 -1.32 -6.79
CA PRO A 96 7.70 -2.59 -7.43
C PRO A 96 8.84 -3.39 -6.80
N ILE A 97 8.85 -4.71 -7.01
CA ILE A 97 10.02 -5.55 -6.75
C ILE A 97 10.43 -6.28 -8.06
N PRO A 98 11.58 -5.96 -8.69
CA PRO A 98 11.96 -6.46 -10.03
C PRO A 98 12.22 -7.96 -10.14
N GLY A 99 11.29 -8.76 -10.71
CA GLY A 99 11.48 -10.22 -10.87
C GLY A 99 10.39 -11.09 -10.23
N ASN A 100 9.33 -10.47 -9.71
CA ASN A 100 8.03 -11.13 -9.54
C ASN A 100 6.87 -10.26 -10.08
N HIS A 101 7.19 -9.53 -11.16
CA HIS A 101 6.33 -8.77 -12.06
C HIS A 101 5.32 -7.78 -11.47
N ALA A 102 5.43 -7.22 -10.26
CA ALA A 102 4.50 -6.16 -9.82
C ALA A 102 5.20 -4.80 -9.84
N ILE A 103 4.74 -3.86 -10.68
CA ILE A 103 5.11 -2.45 -10.63
C ILE A 103 3.98 -1.70 -9.92
N CYS A 104 4.13 -1.42 -8.62
CA CYS A 104 3.27 -0.43 -7.96
C CYS A 104 3.88 0.97 -8.18
N ASN A 105 3.34 1.77 -9.10
CA ASN A 105 3.72 3.18 -9.28
C ASN A 105 2.45 4.02 -9.31
#